data_AF-A0A432QW53-F1
#
_entry.id   AF-A0A432QW53-F1
#
_cell.length_a   1.000
_cell.length_b   1.000
_cell.length_c   1.000
_cell.angle_alpha   90.00
_cell.angle_beta   90.00
_cell.angle_gamma   90.00
#
_symmetry.space_group_name_H-M   'P 1'
#
loop_
_entity.id
_entity.type
_entity.pdbx_description
1 polymer ?
#
loop_
_entity_poly.entity_id
_entity_poly.type
_entity_poly.pdbx_seq_one_letter_code
_entity_poly.pdbx_strand_id
1 'polypeptide(L)'
;MIFFSGFSLKNESELFVEYLGDVRDNPYVVAGFSYGAIRALEYTLQADHRIDRLILLSPAWFCNKSRAFIKTQLIYYKKDPEAYIANFLKNVAYPTHIDLQPYRGDSDVSELETLLTYPWLEEKFHTITKRKIEIETYLGGEDRILDAYEAYEFFKQVSTCYLFKPFGHLLQ
;
A
#
# COMPACT_ATOMS: atom_id res chain seq x y z
N MET A 1 12.87 5.52 10.24
CA MET A 1 11.66 4.75 9.87
C MET A 1 12.04 3.57 8.99
N ILE A 2 11.30 2.47 9.09
CA ILE A 2 11.37 1.34 8.15
C ILE A 2 10.29 1.54 7.10
N PHE A 3 10.65 1.57 5.81
CA PHE A 3 9.70 1.77 4.71
C PHE A 3 9.66 0.56 3.79
N PHE A 4 8.46 0.12 3.44
CA PHE A 4 8.23 -0.93 2.46
C PHE A 4 7.63 -0.34 1.18
N SER A 5 8.30 -0.59 0.06
CA SER A 5 7.89 -0.07 -1.25
C SER A 5 6.65 -0.76 -1.83
N GLY A 6 5.95 -0.05 -2.71
CA GLY A 6 4.88 -0.56 -3.54
C GLY A 6 5.35 -1.59 -4.56
N PHE A 7 4.39 -2.24 -5.22
CA PHE A 7 4.68 -3.29 -6.19
C PHE A 7 5.43 -2.70 -7.39
N SER A 8 6.54 -3.35 -7.77
CA SER A 8 7.42 -2.89 -8.86
C SER A 8 8.09 -1.54 -8.61
N LEU A 9 8.13 -1.07 -7.36
CA LEU A 9 8.76 0.19 -6.95
C LEU A 9 9.88 -0.03 -5.93
N LYS A 10 10.80 0.94 -5.85
CA LYS A 10 11.85 1.07 -4.85
C LYS A 10 12.16 2.55 -4.61
N ASN A 11 12.54 2.90 -3.38
CA ASN A 11 13.00 4.24 -2.97
C ASN A 11 11.97 5.38 -3.17
N GLU A 12 10.71 5.07 -3.46
CA GLU A 12 9.64 6.03 -3.71
C GLU A 12 9.10 6.71 -2.45
N SER A 13 9.64 6.37 -1.27
CA SER A 13 9.28 7.02 0.01
C SER A 13 9.41 8.55 -0.04
N GLU A 14 10.27 9.08 -0.91
CA GLU A 14 10.47 10.51 -1.12
C GLU A 14 9.23 11.22 -1.66
N LEU A 15 8.36 10.49 -2.37
CA LEU A 15 7.08 11.01 -2.87
C LEU A 15 6.08 11.30 -1.75
N PHE A 16 6.33 10.81 -0.54
CA PHE A 16 5.41 10.91 0.60
C PHE A 16 5.95 11.78 1.73
N VAL A 17 6.79 12.78 1.41
CA VAL A 17 7.40 13.67 2.42
C VAL A 17 6.37 14.39 3.29
N GLU A 18 5.20 14.72 2.76
CA GLU A 18 4.11 15.34 3.52
C GLU A 18 3.53 14.42 4.61
N TYR A 19 3.66 13.11 4.43
CA TYR A 19 3.12 12.08 5.34
C TYR A 19 4.18 11.46 6.23
N LEU A 20 5.45 11.48 5.81
CA LEU A 20 6.56 10.76 6.44
C LEU A 20 7.69 11.69 6.94
N GLY A 21 7.63 12.98 6.63
CA GLY A 21 8.76 13.91 6.81
C GLY A 21 9.17 14.09 8.27
N ASP A 22 8.22 14.15 9.19
CA ASP A 22 8.46 14.30 10.63
C ASP A 22 8.95 13.01 11.31
N VAL A 23 8.72 11.85 10.67
CA VAL A 23 9.06 10.52 11.21
C VAL A 23 10.23 9.84 10.47
N ARG A 24 10.82 10.48 9.46
CA ARG A 24 11.85 9.88 8.59
C ARG A 24 12.99 9.23 9.39
N ASP A 25 13.48 9.93 10.41
CA ASP A 25 14.59 9.47 11.26
C ASP A 25 14.14 8.67 12.49
N ASN A 26 12.83 8.48 12.70
CA ASN A 26 12.30 7.74 13.85
C ASN A 26 12.40 6.22 13.60
N PRO A 27 13.24 5.46 14.34
CA PRO A 27 13.41 4.03 14.11
C PRO A 27 12.21 3.18 14.58
N TYR A 28 11.28 3.76 15.34
CA TYR A 28 10.10 3.08 15.87
C TYR A 28 8.86 3.23 14.97
N VAL A 29 9.02 3.79 13.77
CA VAL A 29 7.94 3.93 12.78
C VAL A 29 8.17 2.96 11.64
N VAL A 30 7.11 2.22 11.31
CA VAL A 30 7.04 1.36 10.14
C VAL A 30 6.00 1.95 9.18
N ALA A 31 6.37 2.07 7.91
CA ALA A 31 5.48 2.60 6.88
C ALA A 31 5.51 1.70 5.64
N GLY A 32 4.43 1.70 4.89
CA GLY A 32 4.38 0.99 3.63
C GLY A 32 3.39 1.61 2.65
N PHE A 33 3.78 1.64 1.38
CA PHE A 33 2.95 2.13 0.30
C PHE A 33 2.39 0.98 -0.54
N SER A 34 1.07 0.96 -0.81
CA SER A 34 0.43 -0.02 -1.69
C SER A 34 0.71 -1.47 -1.24
N TYR A 35 1.38 -2.28 -2.07
CA TYR A 35 1.92 -3.59 -1.69
C TYR A 35 2.81 -3.53 -0.44
N GLY A 36 3.61 -2.48 -0.32
CA GLY A 36 4.43 -2.22 0.85
C GLY A 36 3.62 -2.08 2.13
N ALA A 37 2.37 -1.59 2.07
CA ALA A 37 1.49 -1.52 3.23
C ALA A 37 1.14 -2.92 3.77
N ILE A 38 1.01 -3.92 2.89
CA ILE A 38 0.84 -5.33 3.29
C ILE A 38 2.09 -5.80 4.05
N ARG A 39 3.27 -5.54 3.49
CA ARG A 39 4.56 -5.91 4.11
C ARG A 39 4.79 -5.21 5.44
N ALA A 40 4.44 -3.92 5.53
CA ALA A 40 4.51 -3.12 6.75
C ALA A 40 3.61 -3.68 7.85
N LEU A 41 2.39 -4.09 7.51
CA LEU A 41 1.46 -4.73 8.44
C LEU A 41 2.02 -6.06 8.96
N GLU A 42 2.47 -6.94 8.07
CA GLU A 42 3.04 -8.24 8.42
C GLU A 42 4.32 -8.11 9.26
N TYR A 43 5.21 -7.18 8.88
CA TYR A 43 6.40 -6.87 9.66
C TYR A 43 6.04 -6.41 11.08
N THR A 44 5.06 -5.51 11.21
CA THR A 44 4.63 -5.00 12.52
C THR A 44 4.03 -6.10 13.39
N LEU A 45 3.25 -7.02 12.82
CA LEU A 45 2.71 -8.18 13.52
C LEU A 45 3.81 -9.07 14.09
N GLN A 46 4.85 -9.32 13.31
CA GLN A 46 5.93 -10.25 13.64
C GLN A 46 7.06 -9.62 14.47
N ALA A 47 7.14 -8.29 14.53
CA ALA A 47 8.20 -7.59 15.22
C ALA A 47 8.22 -7.89 16.73
N ASP A 48 9.38 -8.31 17.21
CA ASP A 48 9.74 -8.54 18.61
C ASP A 48 10.36 -7.32 19.29
N HIS A 49 10.67 -6.29 18.51
CA HIS A 49 11.17 -5.00 18.97
C HIS A 49 10.06 -3.95 19.04
N ARG A 50 10.40 -2.81 19.62
CA ARG A 50 9.47 -1.69 19.78
C ARG A 50 9.13 -1.07 18.42
N ILE A 51 7.82 -0.92 18.18
CA ILE A 51 7.24 -0.11 17.13
C ILE A 51 6.21 0.77 17.83
N ASP A 52 6.22 2.06 17.55
CA ASP A 52 5.27 3.03 18.12
C ASP A 52 4.15 3.33 17.12
N ARG A 53 4.45 3.31 15.82
CA ARG A 53 3.50 3.66 14.76
C ARG A 53 3.65 2.81 13.50
N LEU A 54 2.51 2.41 12.94
CA LEU A 54 2.36 1.82 11.62
C LEU A 54 1.60 2.79 10.70
N ILE A 55 2.22 3.17 9.58
CA ILE A 55 1.64 4.06 8.57
C ILE A 55 1.36 3.27 7.30
N LEU A 56 0.09 3.25 6.87
CA LEU A 56 -0.37 2.59 5.66
C LEU A 56 -0.73 3.64 4.61
N LEU A 57 0.09 3.77 3.57
CA LEU A 57 -0.14 4.69 2.47
C LEU A 57 -0.81 3.93 1.33
N SER A 58 -2.04 4.31 0.98
CA SER A 58 -2.86 3.70 -0.06
C SER A 58 -2.79 2.17 -0.07
N PRO A 59 -3.10 1.49 1.05
CA PRO A 59 -2.95 0.05 1.18
C PRO A 59 -3.73 -0.70 0.10
N ALA A 60 -3.07 -1.64 -0.59
CA ALA A 60 -3.64 -2.40 -1.72
C ALA A 60 -4.84 -3.28 -1.29
N TRP A 61 -6.05 -2.72 -1.32
CA TRP A 61 -7.27 -3.40 -0.91
C TRP A 61 -8.02 -3.96 -2.13
N PHE A 62 -7.88 -5.27 -2.34
CA PHE A 62 -8.50 -6.00 -3.46
C PHE A 62 -9.59 -6.99 -3.01
N CYS A 63 -10.05 -6.91 -1.77
CA CYS A 63 -11.00 -7.87 -1.18
C CYS A 63 -12.35 -7.94 -1.91
N ASN A 64 -12.72 -6.91 -2.67
CA ASN A 64 -13.95 -6.88 -3.49
C ASN A 64 -13.78 -7.47 -4.89
N LYS A 65 -12.57 -7.87 -5.29
CA LYS A 65 -12.34 -8.39 -6.64
C LYS A 65 -12.64 -9.89 -6.72
N SER A 66 -13.23 -10.27 -7.85
CA SER A 66 -13.54 -11.67 -8.11
C SER A 66 -12.28 -12.49 -8.43
N ARG A 67 -12.36 -13.80 -8.19
CA ARG A 67 -11.30 -14.74 -8.60
C ARG A 67 -10.99 -14.68 -10.10
N ALA A 68 -12.00 -14.39 -10.93
CA ALA A 68 -11.82 -14.23 -12.37
C ALA A 68 -11.00 -12.97 -12.72
N PHE A 69 -11.24 -11.86 -12.02
CA PHE A 69 -10.42 -10.66 -12.14
C PHE A 69 -8.96 -10.95 -11.78
N ILE A 70 -8.71 -11.54 -10.61
CA ILE A 70 -7.37 -11.87 -10.12
C ILE A 70 -6.63 -12.77 -11.13
N LYS A 71 -7.28 -13.86 -11.57
CA LYS A 71 -6.70 -14.77 -12.57
C LYS A 71 -6.33 -14.05 -13.87
N THR A 72 -7.17 -13.10 -14.30
CA THR A 72 -6.94 -12.33 -15.52
C THR A 72 -5.71 -11.41 -15.37
N GLN A 73 -5.57 -10.71 -14.24
CA GLN A 73 -4.39 -9.88 -13.95
C GLN A 73 -3.10 -10.71 -13.97
N LEU A 74 -3.10 -11.88 -13.34
CA LEU A 74 -1.95 -12.79 -13.32
C LEU A 74 -1.59 -13.31 -14.73
N ILE A 75 -2.58 -13.59 -15.58
CA ILE A 75 -2.34 -14.00 -16.98
C ILE A 75 -1.71 -12.85 -17.76
N TYR A 76 -2.21 -11.62 -17.60
CA TYR A 76 -1.64 -10.46 -18.29
C TYR A 76 -0.20 -10.20 -17.87
N TYR A 77 0.09 -10.26 -16.57
CA TYR A 77 1.46 -10.16 -16.07
C TYR A 77 2.36 -11.26 -16.66
N LYS A 78 1.94 -12.53 -16.62
CA LYS A 78 2.74 -13.64 -17.15
C LYS A 78 3.00 -13.55 -18.66
N LYS A 79 2.07 -12.94 -19.41
CA LYS A 79 2.19 -12.78 -20.86
C LYS A 79 3.20 -11.69 -21.23
N ASP A 80 3.14 -10.55 -20.54
CA ASP A 80 4.03 -9.42 -20.79
C ASP A 80 4.20 -8.59 -19.50
N PRO A 81 5.19 -8.95 -18.65
CA PRO A 81 5.38 -8.30 -17.36
C PRO A 81 5.66 -6.79 -17.50
N GLU A 82 6.46 -6.39 -18.49
CA GLU A 82 6.85 -4.99 -18.67
C GLU A 82 5.67 -4.12 -19.09
N ALA A 83 4.87 -4.58 -20.07
CA ALA A 83 3.66 -3.84 -20.46
C ALA A 83 2.64 -3.78 -19.32
N TYR A 84 2.50 -4.86 -18.55
CA TYR A 84 1.61 -4.88 -17.38
C TYR A 84 2.06 -3.84 -16.34
N ILE A 85 3.34 -3.86 -15.96
CA ILE A 85 3.90 -2.97 -14.94
C ILE A 85 3.82 -1.52 -15.41
N ALA A 86 4.16 -1.23 -16.67
CA ALA A 86 4.04 0.12 -17.21
C ALA A 86 2.60 0.66 -17.11
N ASN A 87 1.60 -0.16 -17.44
CA ASN A 87 0.19 0.23 -17.31
C ASN A 87 -0.26 0.34 -15.85
N PHE A 88 0.21 -0.56 -14.97
CA PHE A 88 -0.07 -0.50 -13.55
C PHE A 88 0.48 0.79 -12.92
N LEU A 89 1.76 1.11 -13.17
CA LEU A 89 2.40 2.33 -12.65
C LEU A 89 1.77 3.61 -13.22
N LYS A 90 1.29 3.58 -14.46
CA LYS A 90 0.50 4.70 -15.01
C LYS A 90 -0.80 4.95 -14.22
N ASN A 91 -1.47 3.89 -13.77
CA ASN A 91 -2.66 4.02 -12.93
C ASN A 91 -2.32 4.42 -11.50
N VAL A 92 -1.15 3.99 -10.97
CA VAL A 92 -0.64 4.45 -9.67
C VAL A 92 -0.42 5.95 -9.69
N ALA A 93 0.18 6.48 -10.77
CA ALA A 93 0.47 7.90 -10.90
C ALA A 93 -0.77 8.79 -11.05
N TYR A 94 -1.90 8.26 -11.53
CA TYR A 94 -3.13 9.04 -11.69
C TYR A 94 -3.67 9.56 -10.34
N PRO A 95 -4.21 10.80 -10.25
CA PRO A 95 -4.44 11.79 -11.31
C PRO A 95 -3.22 12.62 -11.71
N THR A 96 -2.12 12.46 -10.98
CA THR A 96 -0.86 13.14 -11.30
C THR A 96 -0.23 12.62 -12.61
N HIS A 97 0.88 13.25 -12.98
CA HIS A 97 1.73 12.84 -14.10
C HIS A 97 3.18 12.59 -13.65
N ILE A 98 3.37 12.20 -12.38
CA ILE A 98 4.69 11.87 -11.85
C ILE A 98 5.25 10.67 -12.61
N ASP A 99 6.49 10.80 -13.09
CA ASP A 99 7.21 9.69 -13.69
C ASP A 99 7.73 8.75 -12.60
N LEU A 100 7.26 7.50 -12.63
CA LEU A 100 7.66 6.47 -11.69
C LEU A 100 8.84 5.62 -12.15
N GLN A 101 9.36 5.84 -13.37
CA GLN A 101 10.54 5.10 -13.87
C GLN A 101 11.78 5.22 -12.97
N PRO A 102 12.11 6.39 -12.37
CA PRO A 102 13.25 6.49 -11.45
C PRO A 102 13.12 5.58 -10.22
N TYR A 103 11.89 5.24 -9.86
CA TYR A 103 11.57 4.38 -8.72
C TYR A 103 11.30 2.93 -9.13
N ARG A 104 11.53 2.53 -10.39
CA ARG A 104 11.30 1.15 -10.83
C ARG A 104 12.15 0.17 -10.02
N GLY A 105 11.47 -0.70 -9.26
CA GLY A 105 12.05 -1.82 -8.52
C GLY A 105 11.77 -3.14 -9.21
N ASP A 106 12.43 -4.21 -8.80
CA ASP A 106 12.11 -5.55 -9.30
C ASP A 106 10.79 -6.04 -8.70
N SER A 107 10.12 -6.96 -9.41
CA SER A 107 8.92 -7.63 -8.90
C SER A 107 8.72 -8.97 -9.57
N ASP A 108 7.92 -9.83 -8.95
CA ASP A 108 7.53 -11.11 -9.55
C ASP A 108 6.03 -11.38 -9.47
N VAL A 109 5.62 -12.48 -10.09
CA VAL A 109 4.22 -12.89 -10.16
C VAL A 109 3.65 -13.31 -8.80
N SER A 110 4.49 -13.78 -7.87
CA SER A 110 4.07 -14.16 -6.52
C SER A 110 3.78 -12.93 -5.67
N GLU A 111 4.56 -11.86 -5.83
CA GLU A 111 4.28 -10.56 -5.22
C GLU A 111 2.96 -9.98 -5.75
N LEU A 112 2.72 -10.06 -7.07
CA LEU A 112 1.45 -9.64 -7.66
C LEU A 112 0.27 -10.48 -7.15
N GLU A 113 0.44 -11.80 -7.07
CA GLU A 113 -0.61 -12.68 -6.53
C GLU A 113 -0.90 -12.32 -5.08
N THR A 114 0.12 -12.06 -4.26
CA THR A 114 -0.02 -11.61 -2.88
C THR A 114 -0.78 -10.29 -2.82
N LEU A 115 -0.38 -9.29 -3.61
CA LEU A 115 -1.04 -7.98 -3.69
C LEU A 115 -2.54 -8.11 -3.97
N LEU A 116 -2.92 -8.98 -4.93
CA LEU A 116 -4.30 -9.12 -5.39
C LEU A 116 -5.16 -10.01 -4.49
N THR A 117 -4.55 -10.82 -3.63
CA THR A 117 -5.27 -11.84 -2.82
C THR A 117 -5.12 -11.66 -1.32
N TYR A 118 -4.32 -10.68 -0.87
CA TYR A 118 -4.02 -10.50 0.54
C TYR A 118 -5.29 -10.26 1.36
N PRO A 119 -5.57 -11.09 2.39
CA PRO A 119 -6.73 -10.91 3.24
C PRO A 119 -6.47 -9.85 4.30
N TRP A 120 -7.10 -8.69 4.14
CA TRP A 120 -7.15 -7.66 5.17
C TRP A 120 -8.14 -8.08 6.27
N LEU A 121 -7.60 -8.62 7.39
CA LEU A 121 -8.38 -9.12 8.52
C LEU A 121 -8.31 -8.17 9.71
N GLU A 122 -9.45 -7.79 10.28
CA GLU A 122 -9.53 -6.90 11.46
C GLU A 122 -8.73 -7.42 12.66
N GLU A 123 -8.67 -8.74 12.85
CA GLU A 123 -7.90 -9.40 13.93
C GLU A 123 -6.41 -9.02 13.92
N LYS A 124 -5.82 -8.83 12.73
CA LYS A 124 -4.42 -8.39 12.59
C LYS A 124 -4.24 -7.01 13.20
N PHE A 125 -5.15 -6.08 12.92
CA PHE A 125 -5.10 -4.73 13.47
C PHE A 125 -5.35 -4.73 14.97
N HIS A 126 -6.33 -5.52 15.46
CA HIS A 126 -6.56 -5.67 16.90
C HIS A 126 -5.33 -6.21 17.66
N THR A 127 -4.55 -7.07 17.03
CA THR A 127 -3.30 -7.58 17.61
C THR A 127 -2.25 -6.47 17.76
N ILE A 128 -2.15 -5.59 16.75
CA ILE A 128 -1.24 -4.44 16.76
C ILE A 128 -1.69 -3.38 17.78
N THR A 129 -2.97 -3.03 17.83
CA THR A 129 -3.48 -2.01 18.76
C THR A 129 -3.43 -2.46 20.21
N LYS A 130 -3.57 -3.77 20.52
CA LYS A 130 -3.32 -4.32 21.87
C LYS A 130 -1.90 -4.07 22.37
N ARG A 131 -0.93 -3.96 21.45
CA ARG A 131 0.47 -3.59 21.76
C ARG A 131 0.67 -2.08 21.89
N LYS A 132 -0.41 -1.29 21.83
CA LYS A 132 -0.42 0.18 21.87
C LYS A 132 0.33 0.84 20.72
N ILE A 133 0.40 0.17 19.57
CA ILE A 133 0.96 0.71 18.35
C ILE A 133 -0.12 1.55 17.66
N GLU A 134 0.19 2.80 17.33
CA GLU A 134 -0.69 3.67 16.56
C GLU A 134 -0.77 3.19 15.11
N ILE A 135 -1.96 3.20 14.52
CA ILE A 135 -2.15 2.83 13.10
C ILE A 135 -2.81 4.01 12.39
N GLU A 136 -2.14 4.50 11.35
CA GLU A 136 -2.63 5.57 10.48
C GLU A 136 -2.77 5.02 9.06
N THR A 137 -3.91 5.28 8.43
CA THR A 137 -4.17 4.89 7.03
C THR A 137 -4.51 6.11 6.21
N TYR A 138 -3.83 6.28 5.07
CA TYR A 138 -4.03 7.39 4.14
C TYR A 138 -4.53 6.84 2.80
N LEU A 139 -5.62 7.40 2.27
CA LEU A 139 -6.28 6.96 1.04
C LEU A 139 -6.57 8.15 0.12
N GLY A 140 -6.37 7.96 -1.19
CA GLY A 140 -6.80 8.91 -2.22
C GLY A 140 -8.21 8.59 -2.72
N GLY A 141 -9.07 9.59 -2.86
CA GLY A 141 -10.45 9.43 -3.32
C GLY A 141 -10.60 9.16 -4.82
N GLU A 142 -9.62 9.52 -5.64
CA GLU A 142 -9.59 9.29 -7.09
C GLU A 142 -8.68 8.11 -7.49
N ASP A 143 -8.42 7.20 -6.55
CA ASP A 143 -7.57 6.03 -6.76
C ASP A 143 -8.09 5.11 -7.88
N ARG A 144 -7.22 4.76 -8.83
CA ARG A 144 -7.52 3.86 -9.97
C ARG A 144 -7.05 2.42 -9.75
N ILE A 145 -6.35 2.15 -8.66
CA ILE A 145 -5.83 0.83 -8.30
C ILE A 145 -6.86 0.05 -7.50
N LEU A 146 -7.52 0.72 -6.55
CA LEU A 146 -8.50 0.12 -5.63
C LEU A 146 -9.79 0.92 -5.56
N ASP A 147 -10.82 0.35 -4.92
CA ASP A 147 -12.01 1.11 -4.56
C ASP A 147 -11.75 1.88 -3.27
N ALA A 148 -11.53 3.19 -3.39
CA ALA A 148 -11.15 4.03 -2.26
C ALA A 148 -12.21 4.09 -1.16
N TYR A 149 -13.50 4.03 -1.53
CA TYR A 149 -14.59 4.11 -0.58
C TYR A 149 -14.72 2.80 0.21
N GLU A 150 -14.72 1.66 -0.47
CA GLU A 150 -14.76 0.37 0.22
C GLU A 150 -13.52 0.13 1.08
N ALA A 151 -12.34 0.53 0.61
CA ALA A 151 -11.11 0.51 1.41
C ALA A 151 -11.27 1.40 2.66
N TYR A 152 -11.74 2.63 2.51
CA TYR A 152 -11.97 3.55 3.62
C TYR A 152 -12.95 2.99 4.65
N GLU A 153 -14.07 2.41 4.20
CA GLU A 153 -15.08 1.79 5.06
C GLU A 153 -14.50 0.67 5.93
N PHE A 154 -13.52 -0.08 5.41
CA PHE A 154 -12.77 -1.08 6.18
C PHE A 154 -11.76 -0.41 7.14
N PHE A 155 -10.84 0.40 6.61
CA PHE A 155 -9.70 0.91 7.39
C PHE A 155 -10.11 1.87 8.52
N LYS A 156 -11.23 2.59 8.38
CA LYS A 156 -11.74 3.48 9.45
C LYS A 156 -12.17 2.71 10.71
N GLN A 157 -12.42 1.41 10.61
CA GLN A 157 -12.79 0.58 11.77
C GLN A 157 -11.57 0.15 12.60
N VAL A 158 -10.38 0.16 11.99
CA VAL A 158 -9.17 -0.47 12.54
C VAL A 158 -7.97 0.47 12.70
N SER A 159 -8.09 1.71 12.22
CA SER A 159 -7.01 2.71 12.23
C SER A 159 -7.57 4.13 12.20
N THR A 160 -6.75 5.12 12.54
CA THR A 160 -7.06 6.52 12.20
C THR A 160 -6.94 6.68 10.69
N CYS A 161 -8.05 6.92 10.01
CA CYS A 161 -8.12 6.88 8.55
C CYS A 161 -8.37 8.26 7.94
N TYR A 162 -7.58 8.61 6.93
CA TYR A 162 -7.63 9.87 6.19
C TYR A 162 -7.98 9.60 4.73
N LEU A 163 -9.05 10.23 4.23
CA LEU A 163 -9.47 10.14 2.84
C LEU A 163 -9.36 11.50 2.14
N PHE A 164 -8.41 11.63 1.22
CA PHE A 164 -8.20 12.85 0.44
C PHE A 164 -8.97 12.78 -0.86
N LYS A 165 -10.12 13.44 -0.91
CA LYS A 165 -11.05 13.38 -2.05
C LYS A 165 -10.41 13.59 -3.43
N PRO A 166 -9.52 14.57 -3.66
CA PRO A 166 -8.98 14.83 -4.99
C PRO A 166 -7.71 14.04 -5.32
N PHE A 167 -7.17 13.24 -4.40
CA PHE A 167 -5.88 12.57 -4.58
C PHE A 167 -6.04 11.15 -5.10
N GLY A 168 -5.03 10.67 -5.83
CA GLY A 168 -4.96 9.31 -6.33
C GLY A 168 -4.17 8.36 -5.44
N HIS A 169 -3.66 7.27 -6.04
CA HIS A 169 -2.93 6.24 -5.30
C HIS A 169 -1.65 6.78 -4.64
N LEU A 170 -0.94 7.70 -5.30
CA LEU A 170 0.24 8.38 -4.74
C LEU A 170 -0.08 9.43 -3.66
N LEU A 171 -1.35 9.58 -3.27
CA LEU A 171 -1.81 10.58 -2.30
C LEU A 171 -1.48 12.02 -2.74
N GLN A 172 -1.50 12.26 -4.05
CA GLN A 172 -1.26 13.55 -4.71
C GLN A 172 -2.19 13.67 -5.93
#